data_AF-A0AAU5YGM1-F1
#
_entry.id   AF-A0AAU5YGM1-F1
#
_cell.length_a   1.000
_cell.length_b   1.000
_cell.length_c   1.000
_cell.angle_alpha   90.00
_cell.angle_beta   90.00
_cell.angle_gamma   90.00
#
_symmetry.space_group_name_H-M   'P 1'
#
loop_
_entity.id
_entity.type
_entity.pdbx_description
1 polymer ?
#
loop_
_entity_poly.entity_id
_entity_poly.type
_entity_poly.pdbx_seq_one_letter_code
_entity_poly.pdbx_strand_id
1 'polypeptide(L)'
;MVAYPNPDGIEIHFMQLQEGGQLGDLWEAARVAEVKPGTIRVWVSRQKIEPVFTGDAGPVFHLPTVKAAADGGSRFAPKNPAANSRGPHAHAA
;
A
#
# COMPACT_ATOMS: atom_id res chain seq x y z
N MET A 1 10.82 3.13 11.20
CA MET A 1 9.75 3.07 10.17
C MET A 1 9.09 1.71 10.30
N VAL A 2 7.75 1.61 10.34
CA VAL A 2 7.06 0.31 10.46
C VAL A 2 6.91 -0.28 9.06
N ALA A 3 7.42 -1.50 8.86
CA ALA A 3 7.31 -2.24 7.61
C ALA A 3 6.30 -3.39 7.76
N TYR A 4 5.61 -3.69 6.67
CA TYR A 4 4.64 -4.77 6.56
C TYR A 4 5.15 -5.71 5.47
N PRO A 5 6.00 -6.70 5.83
CA PRO A 5 6.53 -7.64 4.85
C PRO A 5 5.41 -8.52 4.29
N ASN A 6 5.63 -9.05 3.09
CA ASN A 6 4.76 -10.08 2.56
C ASN A 6 4.92 -11.38 3.39
N PRO A 7 3.88 -12.21 3.46
CA PRO A 7 4.02 -13.58 3.98
C PRO A 7 5.06 -14.35 3.15
N ASP A 8 5.54 -15.48 3.67
CA ASP A 8 6.56 -16.24 2.97
C ASP A 8 6.05 -16.80 1.63
N GLY A 9 6.97 -17.18 0.74
CA GLY A 9 6.62 -17.60 -0.62
C GLY A 9 5.74 -18.86 -0.69
N ILE A 10 5.74 -19.67 0.38
CA ILE A 10 4.93 -20.88 0.49
C ILE A 10 3.49 -20.50 0.85
N GLU A 11 3.31 -19.61 1.83
CA GLU A 11 2.01 -19.06 2.23
C GLU A 11 1.34 -18.32 1.08
N ILE A 12 2.07 -17.51 0.30
CA ILE A 12 1.51 -16.83 -0.89
C ILE A 12 0.96 -17.84 -1.91
N HIS A 13 1.69 -18.93 -2.16
CA HIS A 13 1.27 -19.98 -3.08
C HIS A 13 0.00 -20.70 -2.61
N PHE A 14 -0.08 -21.04 -1.32
CA PHE A 14 -1.28 -21.66 -0.75
C PHE A 14 -2.47 -20.70 -0.68
N MET A 15 -2.25 -19.42 -0.38
CA MET A 15 -3.30 -18.39 -0.37
C MET A 15 -3.89 -18.15 -1.76
N GLN A 16 -3.06 -18.22 -2.81
CA GLN A 16 -3.52 -18.16 -4.19
C GLN A 16 -4.44 -19.34 -4.56
N LEU A 17 -4.19 -20.53 -3.98
CA LEU A 17 -4.95 -21.75 -4.25
C LEU A 17 -6.23 -21.87 -3.40
N GLN A 18 -6.24 -21.39 -2.16
CA GLN A 18 -7.36 -21.55 -1.24
C GLN A 18 -8.36 -20.38 -1.22
N GLU A 19 -7.91 -19.14 -1.45
CA GLU A 19 -8.75 -17.96 -1.25
C GLU A 19 -8.92 -17.06 -2.47
N GLY A 20 -8.34 -17.43 -3.62
CA GLY A 20 -8.70 -16.88 -4.94
C GLY A 20 -8.97 -15.36 -4.95
N GLY A 21 -8.02 -14.53 -4.52
CA GLY A 21 -8.23 -13.07 -4.52
C GLY A 21 -7.37 -12.23 -3.59
N GLN A 22 -6.33 -12.78 -2.96
CA GLN A 22 -5.48 -12.02 -2.03
C GLN A 22 -4.33 -11.26 -2.70
N LEU A 23 -4.12 -11.49 -3.99
CA LEU A 23 -3.18 -10.73 -4.81
C LEU A 23 -3.96 -9.77 -5.68
N GLY A 24 -3.43 -8.56 -5.84
CA GLY A 24 -4.03 -7.58 -6.74
C GLY A 24 -3.04 -6.57 -7.26
N ASP A 25 -3.45 -5.87 -8.31
CA ASP A 25 -2.64 -4.83 -8.92
C ASP A 25 -2.58 -3.55 -8.06
N LEU A 26 -1.91 -2.52 -8.57
CA LEU A 26 -1.81 -1.22 -7.91
C LEU A 26 -3.19 -0.60 -7.58
N TRP A 27 -4.18 -0.77 -8.45
CA TRP A 27 -5.51 -0.20 -8.28
C TRP A 27 -6.32 -0.96 -7.24
N GLU A 28 -6.23 -2.28 -7.23
CA GLU A 28 -6.85 -3.13 -6.23
C GLU A 28 -6.25 -2.89 -4.84
N ALA A 29 -4.92 -2.78 -4.75
CA ALA A 29 -4.22 -2.41 -3.53
C ALA A 29 -4.69 -1.05 -3.00
N ALA A 30 -4.82 -0.06 -3.88
CA ALA A 30 -5.30 1.27 -3.53
C ALA A 30 -6.77 1.24 -3.05
N ARG A 31 -7.61 0.45 -3.71
CA ARG A 31 -9.03 0.27 -3.34
C ARG A 31 -9.17 -0.34 -1.95
N VAL A 32 -8.44 -1.41 -1.65
CA VAL A 32 -8.50 -2.11 -0.35
C VAL A 32 -7.99 -1.23 0.80
N ALA A 33 -7.00 -0.37 0.54
CA ALA A 33 -6.49 0.58 1.53
C ALA A 33 -7.26 1.91 1.57
N GLU A 34 -8.29 2.10 0.74
CA GLU A 34 -9.05 3.36 0.63
C GLU A 34 -8.17 4.60 0.37
N VAL A 35 -7.11 4.43 -0.42
CA VAL A 35 -6.16 5.50 -0.78
C VAL A 35 -6.05 5.68 -2.29
N LYS A 36 -5.38 6.75 -2.72
CA LYS A 36 -5.01 6.94 -4.12
C LYS A 36 -3.87 6.00 -4.51
N PRO A 37 -3.79 5.51 -5.77
CA PRO A 37 -2.68 4.69 -6.25
C PRO A 37 -1.28 5.29 -6.03
N GLY A 38 -1.16 6.62 -6.10
CA GLY A 38 0.09 7.33 -5.79
C GLY A 38 0.57 7.10 -4.35
N THR A 39 -0.35 6.93 -3.40
CA THR A 39 -0.01 6.63 -2.01
C THR A 39 0.63 5.25 -1.87
N ILE A 40 0.12 4.25 -2.60
CA ILE A 40 0.72 2.91 -2.63
C ILE A 40 2.14 2.98 -3.19
N ARG A 41 2.36 3.72 -4.28
CA ARG A 41 3.72 3.95 -4.83
C ARG A 41 4.67 4.59 -3.82
N VAL A 42 4.19 5.57 -3.04
CA VAL A 42 4.98 6.20 -1.96
C VAL A 42 5.28 5.20 -0.84
N TRP A 43 4.35 4.29 -0.51
CA TRP A 43 4.59 3.26 0.50
C TRP A 43 5.66 2.27 0.05
N VAL A 44 5.65 1.89 -1.23
CA VAL A 44 6.72 1.06 -1.83
C VAL A 44 8.06 1.78 -1.83
N SER A 45 8.11 3.04 -2.28
CA SER A 45 9.37 3.79 -2.32
C SER A 45 9.97 4.05 -0.93
N ARG A 46 9.12 4.03 0.10
CA ARG A 46 9.52 4.14 1.51
C ARG A 46 9.68 2.78 2.18
N GLN A 47 9.63 1.67 1.46
CA GLN A 47 9.77 0.31 2.01
C GLN A 47 8.79 0.02 3.17
N LYS A 48 7.62 0.67 3.15
CA LYS A 48 6.53 0.39 4.11
C LYS A 48 5.82 -0.92 3.75
N ILE A 49 5.67 -1.18 2.46
CA ILE A 49 5.14 -2.41 1.85
C ILE A 49 6.02 -2.77 0.67
N GLU A 50 5.96 -4.02 0.23
CA GLU A 50 6.70 -4.51 -0.93
C GLU A 50 5.76 -5.24 -1.91
N PRO A 51 5.94 -5.09 -3.23
CA PRO A 51 5.23 -5.93 -4.19
C PRO A 51 5.69 -7.38 -4.05
N VAL A 52 4.75 -8.31 -4.21
CA VAL A 52 5.03 -9.76 -4.26
C VAL A 52 5.82 -10.11 -5.51
N PHE A 53 5.47 -9.47 -6.63
CA PHE A 53 6.14 -9.62 -7.90
C PHE A 53 6.03 -8.34 -8.72
N THR A 54 7.02 -8.06 -9.57
CA THR A 54 6.98 -6.96 -10.55
C THR A 54 7.21 -7.53 -11.93
N GLY A 55 6.17 -7.54 -12.76
CA GLY A 55 6.24 -7.98 -14.16
C GLY A 55 5.96 -6.84 -15.12
N ASP A 56 5.85 -7.17 -16.42
CA ASP A 56 5.60 -6.19 -17.49
C ASP A 56 4.27 -5.44 -17.33
N ALA A 57 3.27 -6.08 -16.71
CA ALA A 57 1.98 -5.47 -16.39
C ALA A 57 2.03 -4.56 -15.14
N GLY A 58 3.16 -4.52 -14.43
CA GLY A 58 3.35 -3.74 -13.21
C GLY A 58 3.45 -4.60 -11.94
N PRO A 59 3.50 -3.94 -10.77
CA PRO A 59 3.62 -4.60 -9.48
C PRO A 59 2.31 -5.26 -9.03
N VAL A 60 2.43 -6.47 -8.48
CA VAL A 60 1.37 -7.21 -7.81
C VAL A 60 1.60 -7.18 -6.31
N PHE A 61 0.54 -6.94 -5.55
CA PHE A 61 0.58 -6.74 -4.10
C PHE A 61 -0.24 -7.78 -3.38
N HIS A 62 0.21 -8.11 -2.17
CA HIS A 62 -0.60 -8.86 -1.22
C HIS A 62 -1.60 -7.92 -0.54
N LEU A 63 -2.87 -8.01 -0.91
CA LEU A 63 -3.94 -7.09 -0.49
C LEU A 63 -4.15 -7.08 1.04
N PRO A 64 -4.09 -8.22 1.78
CA PRO A 64 -4.16 -8.20 3.24
C PRO A 64 -3.02 -7.42 3.91
N THR A 65 -1.79 -7.53 3.38
CA THR A 65 -0.64 -6.75 3.88
C THR A 65 -0.83 -5.26 3.64
N VAL A 66 -1.36 -4.89 2.46
CA VAL A 66 -1.69 -3.50 2.13
C VAL A 66 -2.77 -2.95 3.07
N LYS A 67 -3.81 -3.74 3.37
CA LYS A 67 -4.86 -3.39 4.34
C LYS A 67 -4.27 -3.17 5.74
N ALA A 68 -3.45 -4.10 6.21
CA ALA A 68 -2.79 -3.99 7.52
C ALA A 68 -1.89 -2.75 7.61
N ALA A 69 -1.22 -2.37 6.52
CA ALA A 69 -0.42 -1.16 6.44
C ALA A 69 -1.27 0.13 6.51
N ALA A 70 -2.49 0.11 5.95
CA ALA A 70 -3.47 1.18 6.08
C ALA A 70 -3.96 1.30 7.53
N ASP A 71 -4.41 0.20 8.13
CA ASP A 71 -4.92 0.14 9.51
C ASP A 71 -3.84 0.45 10.56
N GLY A 72 -2.59 0.14 10.26
CA GLY A 72 -1.43 0.53 11.06
C GLY A 72 -1.14 2.03 11.02
N GLY A 73 -1.36 2.65 9.85
CA GLY A 73 -1.13 4.07 9.63
C GLY A 73 -2.25 4.97 10.17
N SER A 74 -3.50 4.49 10.16
CA SER A 74 -4.67 5.25 10.64
C SER A 74 -4.55 5.67 12.11
N ARG A 75 -3.85 4.87 12.92
CA ARG A 75 -3.52 5.14 14.34
C ARG A 75 -2.72 6.42 14.54
N PHE A 76 -1.94 6.79 13.54
CA PHE A 76 -1.07 7.97 13.52
C PHE A 76 -1.57 9.05 12.55
N ALA A 77 -2.73 8.84 11.93
CA ALA A 77 -3.33 9.84 11.06
C ALA A 77 -3.86 11.00 11.91
N PRO A 78 -3.51 12.26 11.60
CA PRO A 78 -4.11 13.40 12.28
C PRO A 78 -5.61 13.41 11.98
N LYS A 79 -6.43 13.64 13.02
CA LYS A 79 -7.90 13.73 12.89
C LYS A 79 -8.35 14.75 11.84
N ASN A 80 -7.49 15.73 11.54
CA ASN A 80 -7.67 16.68 10.45
C ASN A 80 -6.61 16.43 9.36
N PRO A 81 -6.98 15.86 8.20
CA PRO A 81 -6.07 15.68 7.07
C PRO A 81 -5.44 16.99 6.56
N ALA A 82 -6.14 18.12 6.73
CA ALA A 82 -5.65 19.46 6.37
C ALA A 82 -4.53 19.96 7.29
N ALA A 83 -4.26 19.30 8.42
CA ALA A 83 -3.08 19.60 9.23
C ALA A 83 -1.76 19.23 8.50
N ASN A 84 -1.82 18.31 7.53
CA ASN A 84 -0.67 17.88 6.74
C ASN A 84 -0.63 18.49 5.33
N SER A 85 -1.67 19.21 4.91
CA SER A 85 -1.55 20.03 3.69
C SER A 85 -0.58 21.15 4.01
N ARG A 86 0.65 21.03 3.49
CA ARG A 86 1.54 22.17 3.32
C ARG A 86 0.68 23.26 2.66
N GLY A 87 0.62 24.42 3.32
CA GLY A 87 -0.15 25.58 2.84
C GLY A 87 0.22 25.95 1.40
N PRO A 88 -0.48 26.93 0.80
CA PRO A 88 -0.33 27.24 -0.61
C PRO A 88 1.15 27.33 -0.99
N HIS A 89 1.55 26.55 -2.00
CA HIS A 89 2.87 26.61 -2.59
C HIS A 89 3.10 28.06 -3.03
N ALA A 90 3.80 28.84 -2.21
CA ALA A 90 4.23 30.16 -2.59
C ALA A 90 5.19 29.98 -3.78
N HIS A 91 4.67 30.18 -4.99
CA HIS A 91 5.49 30.44 -6.15
C HIS A 91 6.28 31.71 -5.83
N ALA A 92 7.55 31.55 -5.52
CA ALA A 92 8.48 32.67 -5.52
C ALA A 92 8.54 33.19 -6.97
N ALA A 93 8.17 34.45 -7.14
CA ALA A 93 8.29 35.20 -8.39
C ALA A 93 9.76 35.58 -8.66
#